data_AF-A0A0C1HF84-F1
#
_entry.id   AF-A0A0C1HF84-F1
#
_cell.length_a   1.000
_cell.length_b   1.000
_cell.length_c   1.000
_cell.angle_alpha   90.00
_cell.angle_beta   90.00
_cell.angle_gamma   90.00
#
_symmetry.space_group_name_H-M   'P 1'
#
loop_
_entity.id
_entity.type
_entity.pdbx_description
1 polymer ?
#
loop_
_entity_poly.entity_id
_entity_poly.type
_entity_poly.pdbx_seq_one_letter_code
_entity_poly.pdbx_strand_id
1 'polypeptide(L)'
;MTFTTPYVNISGMPSAIPTRLEYTNAKVASAYYNAIMAFVRVLQLQGSTTSANAYPASLISALNVSEVNAALNQLTNLAKYGVIVTSSGQIIYPSSIVSAGFLAAHGLSAKVPPSAGKSSYNQHLMTMSMAQDYDAILRSLAAIGVNTNAAGSNIPQLSANQLKQWLDLAIQVSAVANAVQAAQLEGYGGARGLQSIIEIDYVQTGNQIISNNMAQLKSALNTTQQILDNLAELQNLHNQITTKSSAFNFNYGDGRGKDGPSAWSPGYQQAASAFYNKPITPVILPSIAPGSSGFVSAYKKLVNIRTQLTEQLKTLSAITSASDRSNTTSLYSRLTQVLTDLNTTFSVNGQPVLSTTPPGLASAGFRKWMLDNYSAFNSSDANAAGKFQQNITFAITASENLNDTQKETVRNYLYIFEEYYKSASAALQAISQIIQKMAQNIAR
;
A
#
# COMPACT_ATOMS: atom_id res chain seq x y z
N MET A 1 -10.29 -12.34 -12.43
CA MET A 1 -11.01 -11.18 -13.00
C MET A 1 -10.05 -10.42 -13.88
N THR A 2 -10.20 -10.53 -15.19
CA THR A 2 -9.50 -9.75 -16.19
C THR A 2 -10.22 -8.41 -16.33
N PHE A 3 -9.56 -7.30 -15.95
CA PHE A 3 -10.05 -5.96 -16.25
C PHE A 3 -9.71 -5.64 -17.71
N THR A 4 -10.63 -5.96 -18.62
CA THR A 4 -10.68 -5.32 -19.92
C THR A 4 -11.23 -3.91 -19.71
N THR A 5 -10.37 -2.89 -19.77
CA THR A 5 -10.82 -1.49 -19.83
C THR A 5 -11.58 -1.28 -21.14
N PRO A 6 -12.90 -1.01 -21.13
CA PRO A 6 -13.59 -0.63 -22.35
C PRO A 6 -13.08 0.76 -22.76
N TYR A 7 -12.45 0.83 -23.93
CA TYR A 7 -12.25 2.10 -24.61
C TYR A 7 -13.65 2.62 -24.98
N VAL A 8 -14.12 3.67 -24.31
CA VAL A 8 -15.36 4.35 -24.70
C VAL A 8 -15.02 5.11 -25.98
N ASN A 9 -15.40 4.55 -27.12
CA ASN A 9 -15.25 5.21 -28.40
C ASN A 9 -16.29 6.35 -28.46
N ILE A 10 -15.85 7.60 -28.28
CA ILE A 10 -16.72 8.76 -28.47
C ILE A 10 -16.98 8.86 -29.97
N SER A 11 -18.15 8.39 -30.40
CA SER A 11 -18.60 8.48 -31.79
C SER A 11 -18.51 9.94 -32.26
N GLY A 12 -17.58 10.22 -33.18
CA GLY A 12 -17.36 11.54 -33.77
C GLY A 12 -15.95 12.15 -33.62
N MET A 13 -15.05 11.55 -32.83
CA MET A 13 -13.66 12.02 -32.75
C MET A 13 -12.73 11.31 -33.76
N PRO A 14 -11.92 12.03 -34.57
CA PRO A 14 -10.98 11.42 -35.50
C PRO A 14 -9.80 10.74 -34.77
N SER A 15 -9.43 9.53 -35.21
CA SER A 15 -8.43 8.66 -34.57
C SER A 15 -6.97 8.91 -34.98
N ALA A 16 -6.68 10.00 -35.69
CA ALA A 16 -5.33 10.30 -36.19
C ALA A 16 -4.61 11.31 -35.28
N ILE A 17 -3.39 10.97 -34.85
CA ILE A 17 -2.50 11.85 -34.09
C ILE A 17 -2.00 12.98 -35.01
N PRO A 18 -2.33 14.26 -34.79
CA PRO A 18 -1.77 15.36 -35.54
C PRO A 18 -0.41 15.76 -34.94
N THR A 19 0.64 15.81 -35.75
CA THR A 19 2.01 16.23 -35.37
C THR A 19 2.22 17.74 -35.36
N ARG A 20 1.18 18.56 -35.14
CA ARG A 20 1.28 20.03 -35.13
C ARG A 20 0.97 20.60 -33.76
N LEU A 21 1.76 21.60 -33.34
CA LEU A 21 1.47 22.51 -32.22
C LEU A 21 0.03 23.03 -32.35
N GLU A 22 -0.83 22.61 -31.45
CA GLU A 22 -2.26 22.96 -31.46
C GLU A 22 -2.47 24.35 -30.86
N TYR A 23 -2.44 25.36 -31.71
CA TYR A 23 -2.93 26.69 -31.33
C TYR A 23 -4.45 26.69 -31.41
N THR A 24 -5.14 26.66 -30.27
CA THR A 24 -6.57 26.99 -30.22
C THR A 24 -6.78 28.50 -30.14
N ASN A 25 -7.95 28.97 -30.56
CA ASN A 25 -8.32 30.38 -30.43
C ASN A 25 -8.40 30.75 -28.94
N ALA A 26 -7.83 31.90 -28.55
CA ALA A 26 -7.82 32.38 -27.16
C ALA A 26 -9.21 32.39 -26.49
N LYS A 27 -10.28 32.54 -27.28
CA LYS A 27 -11.66 32.48 -26.79
C LYS A 27 -12.17 31.07 -26.53
N VAL A 28 -11.75 30.07 -27.32
CA VAL A 28 -12.02 28.65 -27.04
C VAL A 28 -11.32 28.27 -25.75
N ALA A 29 -10.04 28.64 -25.63
CA ALA A 29 -9.25 28.43 -24.43
C ALA A 29 -9.91 29.08 -23.21
N SER A 30 -10.29 30.36 -23.30
CA SER A 30 -10.99 31.07 -22.22
C SER A 30 -12.32 30.40 -21.85
N ALA A 31 -13.12 29.98 -22.83
CA ALA A 31 -14.37 29.27 -22.57
C ALA A 31 -14.13 27.91 -21.88
N TYR A 32 -13.13 27.17 -22.32
CA TYR A 32 -12.72 25.90 -21.71
C TYR A 32 -12.24 26.11 -20.27
N TYR A 33 -11.30 27.03 -20.03
CA TYR A 33 -10.77 27.29 -18.68
C TYR A 33 -11.82 27.84 -17.72
N ASN A 34 -12.74 28.70 -18.19
CA ASN A 34 -13.85 29.17 -17.38
C ASN A 34 -14.74 28.02 -16.91
N ALA A 35 -14.97 27.02 -17.77
CA ALA A 35 -15.72 25.82 -17.41
C ALA A 35 -14.92 24.93 -16.43
N ILE A 36 -13.63 24.72 -16.66
CA ILE A 36 -12.76 23.97 -15.72
C ILE A 36 -12.72 24.64 -14.33
N MET A 37 -12.67 25.97 -14.26
CA MET A 37 -12.66 26.73 -13.01
C MET A 37 -13.92 26.54 -12.15
N ALA A 38 -15.04 26.11 -12.72
CA ALA A 38 -16.21 25.70 -11.94
C ALA A 38 -15.93 24.42 -11.13
N PHE A 39 -15.27 23.43 -11.74
CA PHE A 39 -14.85 22.21 -11.05
C PHE A 39 -13.79 22.51 -9.98
N VAL A 40 -12.80 23.35 -10.32
CA VAL A 40 -11.77 23.80 -9.36
C VAL A 40 -12.42 24.46 -8.15
N ARG A 41 -13.36 25.39 -8.35
CA ARG A 41 -14.04 26.08 -7.25
C ARG A 41 -14.77 25.12 -6.33
N VAL A 42 -15.46 24.13 -6.89
CA VAL A 42 -16.15 23.11 -6.08
C VAL A 42 -15.17 22.17 -5.36
N LEU A 43 -14.03 21.84 -5.99
CA LEU A 43 -12.93 21.12 -5.32
C LEU A 43 -12.27 21.97 -4.22
N GLN A 44 -12.15 23.29 -4.39
CA GLN A 44 -11.53 24.19 -3.41
C GLN A 44 -12.45 24.55 -2.24
N LEU A 45 -13.75 24.30 -2.33
CA LEU A 45 -14.65 24.34 -1.16
C LEU A 45 -14.26 23.31 -0.08
N GLN A 46 -13.28 22.43 -0.35
CA GLN A 46 -12.63 21.49 0.58
C GLN A 46 -11.71 22.16 1.62
N GLY A 47 -11.95 23.42 2.01
CA GLY A 47 -11.05 24.22 2.85
C GLY A 47 -10.47 23.48 4.07
N SER A 48 -9.15 23.28 4.08
CA SER A 48 -8.21 23.25 5.22
C SER A 48 -8.70 22.66 6.56
N THR A 49 -9.40 21.53 6.58
CA THR A 49 -9.59 20.77 7.82
C THR A 49 -8.75 19.51 7.75
N THR A 50 -7.60 19.51 8.43
CA THR A 50 -6.75 18.35 8.72
C THR A 50 -7.42 17.30 9.63
N SER A 51 -8.75 17.35 9.75
CA SER A 51 -9.55 16.47 10.59
C SER A 51 -10.10 15.31 9.77
N ALA A 52 -9.90 14.09 10.24
CA ALA A 52 -10.35 12.85 9.63
C ALA A 52 -11.89 12.63 9.64
N ASN A 53 -12.69 13.69 9.80
CA ASN A 53 -14.15 13.61 9.82
C ASN A 53 -14.78 14.21 8.57
N ALA A 54 -15.73 13.45 8.01
CA ALA A 54 -16.43 13.73 6.78
C ALA A 54 -17.12 15.10 6.76
N TYR A 55 -16.99 15.77 5.61
CA TYR A 55 -17.69 16.96 5.16
C TYR A 55 -18.97 17.31 5.93
N PRO A 56 -19.14 18.57 6.37
CA PRO A 56 -20.48 19.07 6.61
C PRO A 56 -21.21 19.06 5.27
N ALA A 57 -22.18 18.16 5.12
CA ALA A 57 -23.02 18.04 3.92
C ALA A 57 -23.71 19.35 3.51
N SER A 58 -23.70 20.35 4.39
CA SER A 58 -24.21 21.71 4.17
C SER A 58 -23.37 22.58 3.23
N LEU A 59 -22.16 22.18 2.83
CA LEU A 59 -21.31 22.99 1.94
C LEU A 59 -21.59 22.78 0.44
N ILE A 60 -22.15 21.63 0.04
CA ILE A 60 -22.57 21.40 -1.35
C ILE A 60 -23.98 21.94 -1.51
N SER A 61 -24.10 23.16 -2.02
CA SER A 61 -25.38 23.80 -2.29
C SER A 61 -25.92 23.43 -3.67
N ALA A 62 -27.22 23.63 -3.88
CA ALA A 62 -27.84 23.53 -5.21
C ALA A 62 -27.17 24.46 -6.24
N LEU A 63 -26.59 25.58 -5.78
CA LEU A 63 -25.82 26.50 -6.62
C LEU A 63 -24.54 25.83 -7.17
N ASN A 64 -23.82 25.07 -6.36
CA ASN A 64 -22.61 24.36 -6.80
C ASN A 64 -22.93 23.29 -7.84
N VAL A 65 -24.03 22.55 -7.66
CA VAL A 65 -24.51 21.57 -8.63
C VAL A 65 -24.88 22.24 -9.94
N SER A 66 -25.61 23.35 -9.89
CA SER A 66 -25.97 24.13 -11.08
C SER A 66 -24.73 24.67 -11.80
N GLU A 67 -23.71 25.12 -11.07
CA GLU A 67 -22.46 25.64 -11.64
C GLU A 67 -21.66 24.54 -12.36
N VAL A 68 -21.52 23.36 -11.76
CA VAL A 68 -20.83 22.21 -12.39
C VAL A 68 -21.61 21.70 -13.60
N ASN A 69 -22.94 21.64 -13.53
CA ASN A 69 -23.77 21.21 -14.67
C ASN A 69 -23.71 22.22 -15.83
N ALA A 70 -23.63 23.52 -15.54
CA ALA A 70 -23.42 24.56 -16.55
C ALA A 70 -22.04 24.41 -17.22
N ALA A 71 -21.00 24.14 -16.43
CA ALA A 71 -19.66 23.88 -16.94
C ALA A 71 -19.58 22.61 -17.81
N LEU A 72 -20.25 21.52 -17.40
CA LEU A 72 -20.35 20.30 -18.20
C LEU A 72 -21.06 20.52 -19.53
N ASN A 73 -22.14 21.30 -19.51
CA ASN A 73 -22.82 21.70 -20.73
C ASN A 73 -21.87 22.48 -21.66
N GLN A 74 -21.14 23.44 -21.11
CA GLN A 74 -20.17 24.22 -21.88
C GLN A 74 -19.05 23.35 -22.45
N LEU A 75 -18.43 22.46 -21.66
CA LEU A 75 -17.39 21.54 -22.15
C LEU A 75 -17.92 20.55 -23.18
N THR A 76 -19.14 20.01 -22.98
CA THR A 76 -19.80 19.14 -23.97
C THR A 76 -20.01 19.88 -25.29
N ASN A 77 -20.47 21.12 -25.24
CA ASN A 77 -20.73 21.92 -26.44
C ASN A 77 -19.42 22.32 -27.13
N LEU A 78 -18.37 22.66 -26.37
CA LEU A 78 -17.04 22.91 -26.93
C LEU A 78 -16.47 21.68 -27.61
N ALA A 79 -16.62 20.50 -27.02
CA ALA A 79 -16.13 19.24 -27.57
C ALA A 79 -16.91 18.81 -28.82
N LYS A 80 -18.25 18.98 -28.82
CA LYS A 80 -19.12 18.57 -29.93
C LYS A 80 -19.14 19.56 -31.09
N TYR A 81 -19.15 20.86 -30.78
CA TYR A 81 -19.49 21.91 -31.75
C TYR A 81 -18.42 22.99 -31.85
N GLY A 82 -17.40 23.01 -30.98
CA GLY A 82 -16.47 24.13 -30.91
C GLY A 82 -17.18 25.46 -30.62
N VAL A 83 -16.55 26.56 -31.02
CA VAL A 83 -17.14 27.90 -30.98
C VAL A 83 -16.99 28.62 -32.30
N ILE A 84 -18.01 29.39 -32.65
CA ILE A 84 -17.94 30.39 -33.71
C ILE A 84 -17.64 31.74 -33.07
N VAL A 85 -16.58 32.41 -33.54
CA VAL A 85 -16.26 33.78 -33.14
C VAL A 85 -16.68 34.72 -34.26
N THR A 86 -17.61 35.63 -33.98
CA THR A 86 -18.04 36.64 -34.95
C THR A 86 -16.94 37.69 -35.15
N SER A 87 -17.03 38.47 -36.23
CA SER A 87 -16.17 39.64 -36.46
C SER A 87 -16.29 40.71 -35.37
N SER A 88 -17.45 40.80 -34.70
CA SER A 88 -17.66 41.64 -33.51
C SER A 88 -17.09 41.04 -32.22
N GLY A 89 -16.51 39.84 -32.29
CA GLY A 89 -15.93 39.14 -31.16
C GLY A 89 -16.93 38.41 -30.25
N GLN A 90 -18.19 38.31 -30.64
CA GLN A 90 -19.20 37.54 -29.93
C GLN A 90 -18.95 36.03 -30.12
N ILE A 91 -19.14 35.25 -29.05
CA ILE A 91 -19.05 33.79 -29.08
C ILE A 91 -20.45 33.23 -29.35
N ILE A 92 -20.58 32.38 -30.37
CA ILE A 92 -21.79 31.65 -30.70
C ILE A 92 -21.49 30.16 -30.59
N TYR A 93 -22.28 29.45 -29.77
CA TYR A 93 -22.26 28.00 -29.71
C TYR A 93 -23.23 27.46 -30.79
N PRO A 94 -22.76 26.67 -31.77
CA PRO A 94 -23.65 26.09 -32.77
C PRO A 94 -24.66 25.15 -32.11
N SER A 95 -25.94 25.28 -32.46
CA SER A 95 -27.02 24.43 -31.91
C SER A 95 -27.25 23.14 -32.72
N SER A 96 -26.50 22.91 -33.81
CA SER A 96 -26.64 21.74 -34.68
C SER A 96 -25.28 21.08 -34.99
N ILE A 97 -25.31 19.76 -35.13
CA ILE A 97 -24.13 18.91 -35.37
C ILE A 97 -23.53 19.23 -36.74
N VAL A 98 -22.33 19.80 -36.75
CA VAL A 98 -21.48 19.80 -37.94
C VAL A 98 -20.91 18.39 -38.06
N SER A 99 -21.22 17.67 -39.14
CA SER A 99 -20.86 16.25 -39.26
C SER A 99 -19.34 16.05 -39.21
N ALA A 100 -18.89 14.99 -38.55
CA ALA A 100 -17.46 14.66 -38.43
C ALA A 100 -16.75 14.51 -39.79
N GLY A 101 -17.49 14.14 -40.85
CA GLY A 101 -16.99 14.09 -42.22
C GLY A 101 -16.66 15.47 -42.81
N PHE A 102 -17.33 16.53 -42.37
CA PHE A 102 -17.05 17.90 -42.81
C PHE A 102 -15.75 18.46 -42.20
N LEU A 103 -15.49 18.12 -40.93
CA LEU A 103 -14.29 18.54 -40.18
C LEU A 103 -13.03 17.81 -40.67
N ALA A 104 -13.13 16.53 -41.01
CA ALA A 104 -12.01 15.75 -41.55
C ALA A 104 -11.59 16.22 -42.96
N ALA A 105 -12.52 16.74 -43.76
CA ALA A 105 -12.24 17.15 -45.14
C ALA A 105 -11.58 18.54 -45.28
N HIS A 106 -11.56 19.38 -44.23
CA HIS A 106 -11.13 20.79 -44.35
C HIS A 106 -9.98 21.20 -43.42
N GLY A 107 -9.37 20.26 -42.71
CA GLY A 107 -8.40 20.58 -41.64
C GLY A 107 -9.09 21.33 -40.48
N LEU A 108 -8.43 21.42 -39.32
CA LEU A 108 -8.98 21.98 -38.06
C LEU A 108 -9.35 23.48 -38.09
N SER A 109 -9.56 24.07 -39.28
CA SER A 109 -10.18 25.37 -39.50
C SER A 109 -11.28 25.20 -40.56
N ALA A 110 -12.43 24.67 -40.16
CA ALA A 110 -13.58 24.62 -41.04
C ALA A 110 -14.19 26.04 -41.18
N LYS A 111 -14.10 26.64 -42.38
CA LYS A 111 -14.99 27.73 -42.76
C LYS A 111 -16.39 27.13 -42.88
N VAL A 112 -17.29 27.50 -41.98
CA VAL A 112 -18.70 27.10 -42.10
C VAL A 112 -19.27 27.84 -43.33
N PRO A 113 -19.90 27.15 -44.30
CA PRO A 113 -20.46 27.80 -45.47
C PRO A 113 -21.55 28.75 -45.00
N PRO A 114 -21.57 30.01 -45.46
CA PRO A 114 -22.55 30.96 -45.00
C PRO A 114 -23.95 30.54 -45.46
N SER A 115 -24.86 30.41 -44.50
CA SER A 115 -26.30 30.57 -44.77
C SER A 115 -26.51 31.95 -45.39
N ALA A 116 -27.27 31.98 -46.49
CA ALA A 116 -27.53 33.11 -47.39
C ALA A 116 -27.29 34.51 -46.76
N GLY A 117 -26.15 35.13 -47.09
CA GLY A 117 -25.95 36.57 -46.96
C GLY A 117 -25.07 37.10 -45.83
N LYS A 118 -24.32 36.29 -45.06
CA LYS A 118 -23.35 36.81 -44.07
C LYS A 118 -21.95 36.23 -44.24
N SER A 119 -20.94 37.05 -43.96
CA SER A 119 -19.50 36.75 -44.04
C SER A 119 -19.11 35.43 -43.35
N SER A 120 -18.17 34.69 -43.95
CA SER A 120 -17.64 33.41 -43.45
C SER A 120 -17.27 33.43 -41.96
N TYR A 121 -17.80 32.49 -41.20
CA TYR A 121 -17.45 32.28 -39.79
C TYR A 121 -16.30 31.26 -39.67
N ASN A 122 -15.34 31.53 -38.79
CA ASN A 122 -14.32 30.57 -38.41
C ASN A 122 -14.84 29.78 -37.20
N GLN A 123 -14.98 28.46 -37.37
CA GLN A 123 -15.23 27.55 -36.27
C GLN A 123 -13.89 27.13 -35.66
N HIS A 124 -13.78 27.25 -34.35
CA HIS A 124 -12.59 26.85 -33.61
C HIS A 124 -12.94 25.69 -32.67
N LEU A 125 -12.08 24.66 -32.67
CA LEU A 125 -12.25 23.44 -31.88
C LEU A 125 -11.30 23.43 -30.67
N MET A 126 -11.61 22.57 -29.70
CA MET A 126 -10.71 22.26 -28.59
C MET A 126 -9.42 21.62 -29.11
N THR A 127 -8.32 21.83 -28.38
CA THR A 127 -7.10 21.04 -28.59
C THR A 127 -7.33 19.59 -28.16
N MET A 128 -6.50 18.68 -28.64
CA MET A 128 -6.50 17.28 -28.23
C MET A 128 -6.27 17.13 -26.73
N SER A 129 -5.38 17.92 -26.14
CA SER A 129 -5.15 17.92 -24.69
C SER A 129 -6.41 18.36 -23.92
N MET A 130 -7.05 19.46 -24.33
CA MET A 130 -8.31 19.89 -23.71
C MET A 130 -9.41 18.82 -23.82
N ALA A 131 -9.44 18.07 -24.94
CA ALA A 131 -10.39 16.97 -25.15
C ALA A 131 -10.07 15.75 -24.29
N GLN A 132 -8.79 15.42 -24.09
CA GLN A 132 -8.33 14.35 -23.21
C GLN A 132 -8.66 14.64 -21.74
N ASP A 133 -8.43 15.87 -21.29
CA ASP A 133 -8.77 16.31 -19.94
C ASP A 133 -10.28 16.24 -19.70
N TYR A 134 -11.07 16.63 -20.71
CA TYR A 134 -12.51 16.50 -20.63
C TYR A 134 -12.97 15.02 -20.60
N ASP A 135 -12.35 14.14 -21.38
CA ASP A 135 -12.61 12.69 -21.32
C ASP A 135 -12.30 12.11 -19.94
N ALA A 136 -11.21 12.55 -19.29
CA ALA A 136 -10.88 12.16 -17.93
C ALA A 136 -11.98 12.60 -16.93
N ILE A 137 -12.50 13.82 -17.06
CA ILE A 137 -13.66 14.29 -16.27
C ILE A 137 -14.86 13.39 -16.51
N LEU A 138 -15.21 13.08 -17.76
CA LEU A 138 -16.35 12.21 -18.08
C LEU A 138 -16.21 10.79 -17.52
N ARG A 139 -15.01 10.21 -17.57
CA ARG A 139 -14.76 8.89 -16.96
C ARG A 139 -14.91 8.93 -15.44
N SER A 140 -14.42 9.99 -14.79
CA SER A 140 -14.58 10.16 -13.34
C SER A 140 -16.06 10.33 -12.93
N LEU A 141 -16.87 10.98 -13.76
CA LEU A 141 -18.31 11.10 -13.57
C LEU A 141 -19.04 9.78 -13.83
N ALA A 142 -18.61 9.01 -14.84
CA ALA A 142 -19.15 7.67 -15.08
C ALA A 142 -18.92 6.73 -13.89
N ALA A 143 -17.76 6.85 -13.21
CA ALA A 143 -17.42 6.04 -12.05
C ALA A 143 -18.38 6.22 -10.85
N ILE A 144 -19.05 7.36 -10.76
CA ILE A 144 -20.08 7.64 -9.74
C ILE A 144 -21.51 7.49 -10.30
N GLY A 145 -21.65 6.84 -11.46
CA GLY A 145 -22.94 6.53 -12.06
C GLY A 145 -23.61 7.68 -12.81
N VAL A 146 -22.89 8.75 -13.16
CA VAL A 146 -23.41 9.77 -14.09
C VAL A 146 -23.42 9.19 -15.49
N ASN A 147 -24.54 9.36 -16.22
CA ASN A 147 -24.60 8.95 -17.61
C ASN A 147 -23.79 9.92 -18.49
N THR A 148 -22.61 9.49 -18.91
CA THR A 148 -21.71 10.27 -19.77
C THR A 148 -21.74 9.84 -21.23
N ASN A 149 -22.64 8.92 -21.60
CA ASN A 149 -22.78 8.48 -22.97
C ASN A 149 -23.35 9.61 -23.83
N ALA A 150 -22.45 10.36 -24.47
CA ALA A 150 -22.74 11.53 -25.29
C ALA A 150 -23.38 11.20 -26.65
N ALA A 151 -23.75 9.94 -26.91
CA ALA A 151 -24.31 9.45 -28.16
C ALA A 151 -25.71 10.03 -28.51
N GLY A 152 -26.27 10.90 -27.66
CA GLY A 152 -27.47 11.70 -27.93
C GLY A 152 -27.30 13.17 -27.51
N SER A 153 -28.40 13.93 -27.57
CA SER A 153 -28.52 15.31 -27.05
C SER A 153 -28.40 15.42 -25.51
N ASN A 154 -28.08 14.32 -24.83
CA ASN A 154 -28.00 14.27 -23.38
C ASN A 154 -26.63 14.77 -22.92
N ILE A 155 -26.62 16.01 -22.43
CA ILE A 155 -25.50 16.59 -21.68
C ILE A 155 -25.46 15.89 -20.30
N PRO A 156 -24.27 15.48 -19.80
CA PRO A 156 -24.15 14.92 -18.46
C PRO A 156 -24.70 15.89 -17.41
N GLN A 157 -25.50 15.39 -16.48
CA GLN A 157 -26.05 16.16 -15.36
C GLN A 157 -25.77 15.42 -14.06
N LEU A 158 -25.30 16.14 -13.05
CA LEU A 158 -25.09 15.65 -11.70
C LEU A 158 -26.28 16.05 -10.82
N SER A 159 -26.68 15.13 -9.96
CA SER A 159 -27.41 15.44 -8.73
C SER A 159 -26.46 15.88 -7.61
N ALA A 160 -26.99 16.47 -6.53
CA ALA A 160 -26.19 16.84 -5.35
C ALA A 160 -25.46 15.64 -4.72
N ASN A 161 -26.12 14.48 -4.66
CA ASN A 161 -25.53 13.24 -4.14
C ASN A 161 -24.38 12.76 -5.02
N GLN A 162 -24.54 12.83 -6.34
CA GLN A 162 -23.49 12.48 -7.29
C GLN A 162 -22.31 13.45 -7.21
N LEU A 163 -22.54 14.77 -7.09
CA LEU A 163 -21.45 15.73 -6.91
C LEU A 163 -20.67 15.46 -5.62
N LYS A 164 -21.35 15.08 -4.54
CA LYS A 164 -20.69 14.65 -3.30
C LYS A 164 -19.82 13.41 -3.51
N GLN A 165 -20.37 12.37 -4.12
CA GLN A 165 -19.63 11.14 -4.43
C GLN A 165 -18.44 11.41 -5.35
N TRP A 166 -18.59 12.34 -6.30
CA TRP A 166 -17.50 12.75 -7.19
C TRP A 166 -16.36 13.42 -6.42
N LEU A 167 -16.68 14.31 -5.47
CA LEU A 167 -15.69 14.96 -4.62
C LEU A 167 -14.98 13.96 -3.71
N ASP A 168 -15.71 12.99 -3.15
CA ASP A 168 -15.14 11.91 -2.36
C ASP A 168 -14.18 11.05 -3.22
N LEU A 169 -14.54 10.77 -4.47
CA LEU A 169 -13.70 10.05 -5.42
C LEU A 169 -12.47 10.86 -5.83
N ALA A 170 -12.61 12.17 -6.05
CA ALA A 170 -11.51 13.06 -6.43
C ALA A 170 -10.43 13.18 -5.32
N ILE A 171 -10.81 12.99 -4.05
CA ILE A 171 -9.84 12.86 -2.94
C ILE A 171 -9.06 11.55 -3.05
N GLN A 172 -9.75 10.45 -3.37
CA GLN A 172 -9.15 9.12 -3.40
C GLN A 172 -8.31 8.89 -4.66
N VAL A 173 -8.64 9.58 -5.76
CA VAL A 173 -8.03 9.42 -7.08
C VAL A 173 -7.34 10.73 -7.48
N SER A 174 -6.04 10.82 -7.15
CA SER A 174 -5.19 11.99 -7.44
C SER A 174 -5.24 12.44 -8.91
N ALA A 175 -5.46 11.51 -9.86
CA ALA A 175 -5.51 11.82 -11.29
C ALA A 175 -6.59 12.85 -11.69
N VAL A 176 -7.74 12.87 -11.02
CA VAL A 176 -8.85 13.81 -11.36
C VAL A 176 -8.55 15.21 -10.82
N ALA A 177 -8.02 15.30 -9.60
CA ALA A 177 -7.56 16.56 -9.03
C ALA A 177 -6.37 17.14 -9.83
N ASN A 178 -5.46 16.27 -10.30
CA ASN A 178 -4.31 16.65 -11.12
C ASN A 178 -4.74 17.16 -12.50
N ALA A 179 -5.65 16.48 -13.21
CA ALA A 179 -6.13 16.93 -14.52
C ALA A 179 -6.80 18.31 -14.44
N VAL A 180 -7.58 18.56 -13.38
CA VAL A 180 -8.25 19.84 -13.16
C VAL A 180 -7.26 20.95 -12.75
N GLN A 181 -6.21 20.63 -11.98
CA GLN A 181 -5.12 21.57 -11.66
C GLN A 181 -4.20 21.85 -12.85
N ALA A 182 -3.86 20.83 -13.65
CA ALA A 182 -3.05 20.97 -14.85
C ALA A 182 -3.73 21.90 -15.86
N ALA A 183 -5.03 21.70 -16.12
CA ALA A 183 -5.83 22.58 -16.97
C ALA A 183 -5.91 24.03 -16.41
N GLN A 184 -5.89 24.22 -15.08
CA GLN A 184 -5.84 25.58 -14.49
C GLN A 184 -4.50 26.29 -14.79
N LEU A 185 -3.38 25.56 -14.78
CA LEU A 185 -2.04 26.11 -15.02
C LEU A 185 -1.81 26.51 -16.49
N GLU A 186 -2.44 25.82 -17.44
CA GLU A 186 -2.36 26.17 -18.86
C GLU A 186 -3.08 27.50 -19.19
N GLY A 187 -4.13 27.84 -18.44
CA GLY A 187 -4.91 29.07 -18.61
C GLY A 187 -4.15 30.38 -18.38
N TYR A 188 -2.96 30.32 -17.78
CA TYR A 188 -2.14 31.49 -17.45
C TYR A 188 -1.00 31.81 -18.43
N GLY A 189 -0.93 31.15 -19.60
CA GLY A 189 -0.08 31.59 -20.71
C GLY A 189 1.01 30.60 -21.14
N GLY A 190 0.62 29.68 -22.03
CA GLY A 190 1.25 29.37 -23.33
C GLY A 190 2.67 28.82 -23.44
N ALA A 191 3.60 29.12 -22.53
CA ALA A 191 4.99 28.66 -22.61
C ALA A 191 5.56 28.15 -21.28
N ARG A 192 4.93 28.50 -20.15
CA ARG A 192 5.26 27.93 -18.83
C ARG A 192 4.48 26.65 -18.50
N GLY A 193 3.38 26.41 -19.22
CA GLY A 193 2.44 25.29 -18.98
C GLY A 193 3.08 23.92 -19.20
N LEU A 194 3.63 23.63 -20.38
CA LEU A 194 4.24 22.33 -20.69
C LEU A 194 5.45 21.99 -19.81
N GLN A 195 6.27 22.99 -19.49
CA GLN A 195 7.37 22.82 -18.55
C GLN A 195 6.82 22.49 -17.16
N SER A 196 5.94 23.31 -16.59
CA SER A 196 5.42 23.05 -15.25
C SER A 196 4.60 21.75 -15.16
N ILE A 197 3.91 21.36 -16.22
CA ILE A 197 3.10 20.14 -16.27
C ILE A 197 4.00 18.90 -16.30
N ILE A 198 5.02 18.88 -17.18
CA ILE A 198 5.98 17.76 -17.21
C ILE A 198 6.77 17.69 -15.89
N GLU A 199 7.14 18.84 -15.32
CA GLU A 199 7.87 18.92 -14.05
C GLU A 199 7.01 18.45 -12.87
N ILE A 200 5.75 18.88 -12.79
CA ILE A 200 4.82 18.50 -11.72
C ILE A 200 4.44 17.03 -11.87
N ASP A 201 4.04 16.55 -13.05
CA ASP A 201 3.62 15.16 -13.24
C ASP A 201 4.77 14.18 -13.04
N TYR A 202 5.97 14.50 -13.54
CA TYR A 202 7.13 13.64 -13.37
C TYR A 202 7.50 13.54 -11.89
N VAL A 203 7.67 14.67 -11.20
CA VAL A 203 8.02 14.72 -9.77
C VAL A 203 6.93 14.10 -8.90
N GLN A 204 5.66 14.35 -9.21
CA GLN A 204 4.54 13.79 -8.48
C GLN A 204 4.44 12.27 -8.64
N THR A 205 4.57 11.76 -9.87
CA THR A 205 4.55 10.31 -10.14
C THR A 205 5.71 9.62 -9.45
N GLY A 206 6.92 10.20 -9.52
CA GLY A 206 8.10 9.72 -8.79
C GLY A 206 7.84 9.66 -7.28
N ASN A 207 7.32 10.74 -6.70
CA ASN A 207 6.99 10.81 -5.28
C ASN A 207 5.91 9.79 -4.87
N GLN A 208 4.89 9.59 -5.70
CA GLN A 208 3.82 8.64 -5.41
C GLN A 208 4.34 7.19 -5.40
N ILE A 209 5.14 6.82 -6.41
CA ILE A 209 5.75 5.48 -6.47
C ILE A 209 6.67 5.25 -5.26
N ILE A 210 7.51 6.23 -4.93
CA ILE A 210 8.47 6.10 -3.83
C ILE A 210 7.74 6.07 -2.48
N SER A 211 6.73 6.91 -2.28
CA SER A 211 5.89 6.91 -1.07
C SER A 211 5.19 5.56 -0.89
N ASN A 212 4.62 4.98 -1.96
CA ASN A 212 3.97 3.68 -1.90
C ASN A 212 4.96 2.56 -1.53
N ASN A 213 6.14 2.55 -2.16
CA ASN A 213 7.19 1.55 -1.86
C ASN A 213 7.71 1.68 -0.42
N MET A 214 7.94 2.91 0.06
CA MET A 214 8.36 3.17 1.44
C MET A 214 7.31 2.78 2.47
N ALA A 215 6.02 3.01 2.17
CA ALA A 215 4.92 2.57 3.03
C ALA A 215 4.85 1.04 3.12
N GLN A 216 5.03 0.34 1.99
CA GLN A 216 5.08 -1.12 1.96
C GLN A 216 6.29 -1.67 2.73
N LEU A 217 7.48 -1.10 2.54
CA LEU A 217 8.70 -1.49 3.28
C LEU A 217 8.57 -1.24 4.77
N LYS A 218 7.99 -0.11 5.18
CA LYS A 218 7.70 0.18 6.59
C LYS A 218 6.76 -0.85 7.18
N SER A 219 5.69 -1.21 6.46
CA SER A 219 4.77 -2.26 6.91
C SER A 219 5.49 -3.60 7.05
N ALA A 220 6.33 -3.97 6.07
CA ALA A 220 7.09 -5.21 6.07
C ALA A 220 8.09 -5.28 7.24
N LEU A 221 8.85 -4.21 7.48
CA LEU A 221 9.78 -4.09 8.60
C LEU A 221 9.07 -4.20 9.95
N ASN A 222 7.91 -3.54 10.10
CA ASN A 222 7.11 -3.62 11.31
C ASN A 222 6.63 -5.06 11.56
N THR A 223 6.11 -5.73 10.52
CA THR A 223 5.71 -7.15 10.63
C THR A 223 6.89 -8.04 11.03
N THR A 224 8.05 -7.90 10.39
CA THR A 224 9.25 -8.69 10.73
C THR A 224 9.71 -8.41 12.17
N GLN A 225 9.69 -7.16 12.63
CA GLN A 225 10.06 -6.80 14.01
C GLN A 225 9.11 -7.44 15.03
N GLN A 226 7.79 -7.35 14.80
CA GLN A 226 6.83 -7.97 15.71
C GLN A 226 6.92 -9.50 15.72
N ILE A 227 7.32 -10.13 14.61
CA ILE A 227 7.62 -11.57 14.58
C ILE A 227 8.86 -11.87 15.43
N LEU A 228 9.94 -11.08 15.33
CA LEU A 228 11.13 -11.22 16.17
C LEU A 228 10.80 -11.10 17.65
N ASP A 229 10.02 -10.08 18.03
CA ASP A 229 9.62 -9.86 19.42
C ASP A 229 8.84 -11.07 19.96
N ASN A 230 7.88 -11.57 19.19
CA ASN A 230 7.10 -12.75 19.57
C ASN A 230 7.92 -14.04 19.63
N LEU A 231 8.87 -14.25 18.70
CA LEU A 231 9.77 -15.40 18.72
C LEU A 231 10.75 -15.32 19.90
N ALA A 232 11.24 -14.13 20.25
CA ALA A 232 12.07 -13.91 21.42
C ALA A 232 11.28 -14.16 22.71
N GLU A 233 10.03 -13.68 22.80
CA GLU A 233 9.14 -14.00 23.92
C GLU A 233 8.84 -15.50 24.02
N LEU A 234 8.65 -16.17 22.89
CA LEU A 234 8.45 -17.61 22.83
C LEU A 234 9.69 -18.37 23.34
N GLN A 235 10.88 -17.98 22.88
CA GLN A 235 12.15 -18.53 23.34
C GLN A 235 12.36 -18.29 24.83
N ASN A 236 12.08 -17.07 25.32
CA ASN A 236 12.20 -16.72 26.73
C ASN A 236 11.24 -17.54 27.60
N LEU A 237 10.02 -17.81 27.13
CA LEU A 237 9.09 -18.68 27.83
C LEU A 237 9.58 -20.12 27.83
N HIS A 238 10.06 -20.62 26.69
CA HIS A 238 10.63 -21.97 26.56
C HIS A 238 11.87 -22.15 27.45
N ASN A 239 12.67 -21.10 27.65
CA ASN A 239 13.85 -21.10 28.51
C ASN A 239 13.50 -21.12 30.02
N GLN A 240 12.23 -21.08 30.42
CA GLN A 240 11.81 -21.22 31.83
C GLN A 240 11.83 -22.68 32.30
N ILE A 241 12.92 -23.37 31.98
CA ILE A 241 13.24 -24.73 32.40
C ILE A 241 14.49 -24.63 33.27
N THR A 242 14.47 -25.31 34.41
CA THR A 242 15.64 -25.50 35.25
C THR A 242 15.99 -26.98 35.29
N THR A 243 17.17 -27.31 35.77
CA THR A 243 17.52 -28.69 36.08
C THR A 243 17.13 -28.99 37.52
N LYS A 244 16.65 -30.21 37.80
CA LYS A 244 16.46 -30.64 39.18
C LYS A 244 17.84 -30.90 39.78
N SER A 245 18.38 -29.96 40.56
CA SER A 245 19.60 -30.21 41.31
C SER A 245 19.32 -31.22 42.42
N SER A 246 19.89 -32.41 42.31
CA SER A 246 20.04 -33.28 43.47
C SER A 246 21.27 -32.79 44.24
N ALA A 247 21.27 -32.80 45.57
CA ALA A 247 22.50 -32.60 46.32
C ALA A 247 23.35 -33.88 46.22
N PHE A 248 24.66 -33.74 46.04
CA PHE A 248 25.58 -34.87 46.16
C PHE A 248 25.62 -35.28 47.63
N ASN A 249 24.79 -36.26 48.01
CA ASN A 249 24.67 -36.68 49.39
C ASN A 249 25.75 -37.71 49.73
N PHE A 250 26.96 -37.22 50.00
CA PHE A 250 28.07 -38.00 50.53
C PHE A 250 28.48 -37.45 51.89
N ASN A 251 28.49 -38.30 52.92
CA ASN A 251 28.75 -37.90 54.29
C ASN A 251 30.11 -38.42 54.77
N TYR A 252 31.08 -37.52 54.95
CA TYR A 252 32.40 -37.82 55.55
C TYR A 252 32.36 -38.04 57.08
N GLY A 253 31.19 -37.93 57.72
CA GLY A 253 31.00 -38.01 59.16
C GLY A 253 30.52 -39.37 59.69
N ASP A 254 30.37 -40.40 58.85
CA ASP A 254 29.83 -41.70 59.26
C ASP A 254 30.75 -42.56 60.15
N GLY A 255 31.86 -41.99 60.63
CA GLY A 255 32.80 -42.64 61.55
C GLY A 255 33.95 -43.40 60.89
N ARG A 256 33.93 -43.59 59.55
CA ARG A 256 35.03 -44.25 58.79
C ARG A 256 36.34 -43.44 58.72
N GLY A 257 36.37 -42.23 59.28
CA GLY A 257 37.55 -41.36 59.28
C GLY A 257 38.74 -41.92 60.07
N LYS A 258 38.50 -42.87 60.98
CA LYS A 258 39.55 -43.54 61.76
C LYS A 258 40.38 -44.54 60.95
N ASP A 259 39.84 -45.03 59.84
CA ASP A 259 40.46 -46.06 58.99
C ASP A 259 41.29 -45.48 57.82
N GLY A 260 41.51 -44.16 57.84
CA GLY A 260 42.27 -43.42 56.83
C GLY A 260 41.46 -43.06 55.56
N PRO A 261 42.05 -42.27 54.64
CA PRO A 261 41.34 -41.77 53.46
C PRO A 261 40.79 -42.85 52.51
N SER A 262 41.39 -44.04 52.49
CA SER A 262 41.00 -45.16 51.62
C SER A 262 39.64 -45.78 52.01
N ALA A 263 39.24 -45.70 53.28
CA ALA A 263 37.97 -46.24 53.77
C ALA A 263 36.73 -45.53 53.19
N TRP A 264 36.89 -44.30 52.70
CA TRP A 264 35.85 -43.50 52.06
C TRP A 264 35.67 -43.80 50.57
N SER A 265 36.67 -44.40 49.92
CA SER A 265 36.71 -44.57 48.46
C SER A 265 35.51 -45.36 47.91
N PRO A 266 35.12 -46.53 48.48
CA PRO A 266 33.97 -47.28 47.96
C PRO A 266 32.64 -46.53 48.11
N GLY A 267 32.43 -45.88 49.27
CA GLY A 267 31.22 -45.10 49.53
C GLY A 267 31.12 -43.87 48.62
N TYR A 268 32.26 -43.20 48.37
CA TYR A 268 32.32 -42.07 47.45
C TYR A 268 32.05 -42.51 46.03
N GLN A 269 32.67 -43.60 45.55
CA GLN A 269 32.43 -44.15 44.22
C GLN A 269 30.96 -44.58 44.01
N GLN A 270 30.33 -45.16 45.03
CA GLN A 270 28.91 -45.54 44.98
C GLN A 270 28.01 -44.30 44.93
N ALA A 271 28.26 -43.29 45.79
CA ALA A 271 27.51 -42.04 45.76
C ALA A 271 27.72 -41.28 44.45
N ALA A 272 28.97 -41.23 43.95
CA ALA A 272 29.36 -40.56 42.71
C ALA A 272 28.72 -41.22 41.50
N SER A 273 28.77 -42.54 41.38
CA SER A 273 28.08 -43.26 40.30
C SER A 273 26.56 -43.08 40.36
N ALA A 274 25.96 -43.10 41.56
CA ALA A 274 24.53 -42.85 41.74
C ALA A 274 24.11 -41.39 41.45
N PHE A 275 25.06 -40.45 41.47
CA PHE A 275 24.81 -39.03 41.25
C PHE A 275 25.14 -38.59 39.82
N TYR A 276 26.36 -38.85 39.36
CA TYR A 276 26.89 -38.39 38.07
C TYR A 276 26.41 -39.24 36.88
N ASN A 277 25.97 -40.48 37.09
CA ASN A 277 25.34 -41.28 36.01
C ASN A 277 23.83 -41.06 35.89
N LYS A 278 23.24 -40.14 36.66
CA LYS A 278 21.83 -39.75 36.47
C LYS A 278 21.76 -38.67 35.40
N PRO A 279 21.04 -38.91 34.28
CA PRO A 279 20.88 -37.87 33.28
C PRO A 279 20.15 -36.68 33.87
N ILE A 280 20.57 -35.50 33.43
CA ILE A 280 19.98 -34.23 33.84
C ILE A 280 18.51 -34.25 33.44
N THR A 281 17.61 -34.17 34.42
CA THR A 281 16.17 -34.11 34.18
C THR A 281 15.73 -32.64 34.18
N PRO A 282 15.37 -32.08 33.02
CA PRO A 282 14.79 -30.75 32.96
C PRO A 282 13.44 -30.73 33.68
N VAL A 283 13.18 -29.67 34.41
CA VAL A 283 11.91 -29.40 35.09
C VAL A 283 11.49 -27.97 34.80
N ILE A 284 10.19 -27.76 34.58
CA ILE A 284 9.62 -26.43 34.40
C ILE A 284 9.85 -25.62 35.69
N LEU A 285 10.18 -24.33 35.56
CA LEU A 285 10.36 -23.44 36.71
C LEU A 285 9.14 -23.53 37.65
N PRO A 286 9.31 -23.69 38.98
CA PRO A 286 8.19 -23.85 39.90
C PRO A 286 7.15 -22.72 39.84
N SER A 287 7.56 -21.50 39.49
CA SER A 287 6.68 -20.33 39.35
C SER A 287 5.67 -20.43 38.21
N ILE A 288 5.95 -21.24 37.18
CA ILE A 288 5.08 -21.43 36.01
C ILE A 288 4.70 -22.90 35.79
N ALA A 289 5.13 -23.81 36.66
CA ALA A 289 4.80 -25.23 36.58
C ALA A 289 3.29 -25.45 36.78
N PRO A 290 2.66 -26.45 36.14
CA PRO A 290 1.26 -26.78 36.38
C PRO A 290 0.93 -26.91 37.87
N GLY A 291 -0.15 -26.24 38.29
CA GLY A 291 -0.57 -26.15 39.70
C GLY A 291 0.00 -24.93 40.45
N SER A 292 0.96 -24.21 39.89
CA SER A 292 1.41 -22.91 40.42
C SER A 292 0.44 -21.78 40.07
N SER A 293 0.50 -20.68 40.82
CA SER A 293 -0.27 -19.47 40.54
C SER A 293 0.13 -18.79 39.21
N GLY A 294 1.38 -18.92 38.77
CA GLY A 294 1.87 -18.34 37.52
C GLY A 294 1.54 -19.16 36.27
N PHE A 295 1.14 -20.43 36.41
CA PHE A 295 0.86 -21.31 35.27
C PHE A 295 -0.22 -20.75 34.33
N VAL A 296 -1.32 -20.22 34.88
CA VAL A 296 -2.43 -19.69 34.06
C VAL A 296 -1.96 -18.54 33.17
N SER A 297 -1.15 -17.63 33.72
CA SER A 297 -0.57 -16.53 32.96
C SER A 297 0.41 -17.03 31.90
N ALA A 298 1.25 -18.02 32.23
CA ALA A 298 2.25 -18.58 31.32
C ALA A 298 1.62 -19.26 30.09
N TYR A 299 0.64 -20.15 30.27
CA TYR A 299 0.04 -20.83 29.11
C TYR A 299 -0.83 -19.86 28.28
N LYS A 300 -1.52 -18.89 28.91
CA LYS A 300 -2.27 -17.86 28.17
C LYS A 300 -1.33 -16.96 27.37
N LYS A 301 -0.14 -16.66 27.90
CA LYS A 301 0.91 -15.96 27.16
C LYS A 301 1.33 -16.75 25.91
N LEU A 302 1.54 -18.07 26.04
CA LEU A 302 1.84 -18.94 24.91
C LEU A 302 0.73 -18.95 23.85
N VAL A 303 -0.54 -19.03 24.28
CA VAL A 303 -1.71 -18.92 23.38
C VAL A 303 -1.70 -17.58 22.65
N ASN A 304 -1.45 -16.47 23.37
CA ASN A 304 -1.41 -15.14 22.77
C ASN A 304 -0.31 -15.02 21.71
N ILE A 305 0.91 -15.48 22.02
CA ILE A 305 2.03 -15.50 21.07
C ILE A 305 1.64 -16.29 19.81
N ARG A 306 1.05 -17.48 19.97
CA ARG A 306 0.60 -18.30 18.83
C ARG A 306 -0.44 -17.58 17.98
N THR A 307 -1.39 -16.89 18.59
CA THR A 307 -2.39 -16.09 17.86
C THR A 307 -1.73 -14.94 17.10
N GLN A 308 -0.81 -14.20 17.74
CA GLN A 308 -0.11 -13.10 17.11
C GLN A 308 0.77 -13.57 15.94
N LEU A 309 1.53 -14.66 16.11
CA LEU A 309 2.31 -15.28 15.03
C LEU A 309 1.41 -15.74 13.88
N THR A 310 0.20 -16.23 14.15
CA THR A 310 -0.78 -16.62 13.11
C THR A 310 -1.25 -15.42 12.30
N GLU A 311 -1.60 -14.31 12.96
CA GLU A 311 -2.00 -13.08 12.23
C GLU A 311 -0.81 -12.48 11.46
N GLN A 312 0.38 -12.48 12.05
CA GLN A 312 1.61 -12.03 11.39
C GLN A 312 1.95 -12.89 10.18
N LEU A 313 1.73 -14.21 10.23
CA LEU A 313 1.93 -15.08 9.08
C LEU A 313 1.00 -14.71 7.93
N LYS A 314 -0.26 -14.32 8.21
CA LYS A 314 -1.19 -13.82 7.18
C LYS A 314 -0.68 -12.52 6.54
N THR A 315 -0.25 -11.55 7.35
CA THR A 315 0.34 -10.31 6.84
C THR A 315 1.60 -10.58 6.03
N LEU A 316 2.49 -11.43 6.54
CA LEU A 316 3.71 -11.86 5.85
C LEU A 316 3.39 -12.53 4.51
N SER A 317 2.37 -13.38 4.44
CA SER A 317 1.94 -14.04 3.21
C SER A 317 1.53 -13.07 2.10
N ALA A 318 0.98 -11.91 2.46
CA ALA A 318 0.52 -10.89 1.52
C ALA A 318 1.69 -10.10 0.90
N ILE A 319 2.81 -9.99 1.62
CA ILE A 319 4.01 -9.24 1.19
C ILE A 319 5.13 -10.15 0.66
N THR A 320 5.03 -11.46 0.87
CA THR A 320 6.08 -12.42 0.49
C THR A 320 5.79 -13.01 -0.89
N SER A 321 6.81 -13.05 -1.76
CA SER A 321 6.68 -13.61 -3.11
C SER A 321 6.30 -15.11 -3.06
N ALA A 322 5.74 -15.64 -4.15
CA ALA A 322 5.43 -17.08 -4.21
C ALA A 322 6.70 -17.95 -4.10
N SER A 323 7.82 -17.49 -4.66
CA SER A 323 9.11 -18.19 -4.58
C SER A 323 9.61 -18.23 -3.13
N ASP A 324 9.58 -17.10 -2.42
CA ASP A 324 10.00 -17.04 -1.02
C ASP A 324 9.10 -17.87 -0.11
N ARG A 325 7.80 -17.94 -0.40
CA ARG A 325 6.85 -18.82 0.33
C ARG A 325 7.16 -20.31 0.14
N SER A 326 7.76 -20.70 -0.98
CA SER A 326 8.18 -22.08 -1.24
C SER A 326 9.60 -22.39 -0.72
N ASN A 327 10.39 -21.36 -0.42
CA ASN A 327 11.73 -21.53 0.10
C ASN A 327 11.68 -21.97 1.58
N THR A 328 12.20 -23.16 1.89
CA THR A 328 12.18 -23.75 3.24
C THR A 328 13.05 -23.00 4.26
N THR A 329 13.97 -22.14 3.81
CA THR A 329 14.80 -21.31 4.67
C THR A 329 14.22 -19.91 4.90
N SER A 330 13.16 -19.53 4.18
CA SER A 330 12.53 -18.23 4.34
C SER A 330 11.84 -18.09 5.70
N LEU A 331 11.67 -16.84 6.15
CA LEU A 331 10.92 -16.56 7.36
C LEU A 331 9.51 -17.16 7.31
N TYR A 332 8.83 -17.05 6.17
CA TYR A 332 7.48 -17.59 6.00
C TYR A 332 7.42 -19.09 6.30
N SER A 333 8.32 -19.88 5.72
CA SER A 333 8.37 -21.33 5.92
C SER A 333 8.78 -21.70 7.34
N ARG A 334 9.77 -21.01 7.91
CA ARG A 334 10.21 -21.26 9.30
C ARG A 334 9.13 -20.92 10.31
N LEU A 335 8.43 -19.80 10.13
CA LEU A 335 7.32 -19.39 10.98
C LEU A 335 6.14 -20.36 10.86
N THR A 336 5.85 -20.85 9.64
CA THR A 336 4.83 -21.88 9.41
C THR A 336 5.18 -23.17 10.16
N GLN A 337 6.45 -23.57 10.16
CA GLN A 337 6.93 -24.73 10.92
C GLN A 337 6.76 -24.51 12.43
N VAL A 338 7.17 -23.36 12.97
CA VAL A 338 6.99 -23.03 14.41
C VAL A 338 5.52 -23.09 14.81
N LEU A 339 4.61 -22.53 14.00
CA LEU A 339 3.17 -22.60 14.26
C LEU A 339 2.62 -24.03 14.18
N THR A 340 3.12 -24.83 13.23
CA THR A 340 2.76 -26.25 13.12
C THR A 340 3.21 -27.02 14.37
N ASP A 341 4.44 -26.79 14.82
CA ASP A 341 4.96 -27.41 16.02
C ASP A 341 4.16 -26.97 17.26
N LEU A 342 3.82 -25.69 17.39
CA LEU A 342 2.95 -25.20 18.48
C LEU A 342 1.57 -25.85 18.44
N ASN A 343 0.93 -25.93 17.27
CA ASN A 343 -0.40 -26.52 17.15
C ASN A 343 -0.42 -28.02 17.44
N THR A 344 0.68 -28.73 17.16
CA THR A 344 0.78 -30.18 17.37
C THR A 344 1.25 -30.54 18.78
N THR A 345 2.26 -29.86 19.31
CA THR A 345 2.87 -30.17 20.62
C THR A 345 2.12 -29.53 21.79
N PHE A 346 1.65 -28.28 21.63
CA PHE A 346 0.82 -27.58 22.60
C PHE A 346 -0.67 -27.83 22.31
N SER A 347 -1.05 -29.11 22.38
CA SER A 347 -2.39 -29.62 22.07
C SER A 347 -2.93 -30.54 23.17
N VAL A 348 -4.25 -30.70 23.20
CA VAL A 348 -4.97 -31.66 24.04
C VAL A 348 -5.88 -32.46 23.11
N ASN A 349 -5.76 -33.79 23.13
CA ASN A 349 -6.51 -34.68 22.23
C ASN A 349 -6.36 -34.31 20.74
N GLY A 350 -5.16 -33.87 20.34
CA GLY A 350 -4.86 -33.44 18.98
C GLY A 350 -5.40 -32.06 18.59
N GLN A 351 -6.06 -31.34 19.50
CA GLN A 351 -6.56 -29.99 19.26
C GLN A 351 -5.67 -28.94 19.95
N PRO A 352 -5.30 -27.84 19.27
CA PRO A 352 -4.49 -26.79 19.87
C PRO A 352 -5.13 -26.23 21.15
N VAL A 353 -4.35 -26.05 22.21
CA VAL A 353 -4.83 -25.45 23.47
C VAL A 353 -5.28 -24.01 23.22
N LEU A 354 -6.47 -23.61 23.67
CA LEU A 354 -7.04 -22.27 23.53
C LEU A 354 -6.99 -21.49 24.85
N SER A 355 -7.26 -20.18 24.81
CA SER A 355 -7.32 -19.34 26.02
C SER A 355 -8.46 -19.74 26.97
N THR A 356 -9.49 -20.38 26.42
CA THR A 356 -10.66 -20.94 27.12
C THR A 356 -10.44 -22.37 27.60
N THR A 357 -9.35 -23.04 27.21
CA THR A 357 -9.05 -24.40 27.67
C THR A 357 -8.81 -24.39 29.19
N PRO A 358 -9.50 -25.26 29.96
CA PRO A 358 -9.29 -25.36 31.40
C PRO A 358 -7.81 -25.61 31.74
N PRO A 359 -7.24 -24.94 32.76
CA PRO A 359 -5.83 -25.06 33.11
C PRO A 359 -5.37 -26.51 33.33
N GLY A 360 -6.20 -27.34 33.95
CA GLY A 360 -5.91 -28.76 34.17
C GLY A 360 -5.62 -29.52 32.87
N LEU A 361 -6.38 -29.24 31.81
CA LEU A 361 -6.18 -29.86 30.49
C LEU A 361 -4.99 -29.25 29.74
N ALA A 362 -4.83 -27.92 29.81
CA ALA A 362 -3.71 -27.23 29.17
C ALA A 362 -2.34 -27.67 29.71
N SER A 363 -2.27 -28.18 30.95
CA SER A 363 -1.03 -28.57 31.62
C SER A 363 -0.23 -29.65 30.89
N ALA A 364 -0.91 -30.64 30.29
CA ALA A 364 -0.25 -31.73 29.58
C ALA A 364 0.42 -31.24 28.29
N GLY A 365 -0.33 -30.48 27.47
CA GLY A 365 0.21 -29.85 26.26
C GLY A 365 1.32 -28.85 26.58
N PHE A 366 1.14 -28.03 27.62
CA PHE A 366 2.16 -27.05 28.04
C PHE A 366 3.45 -27.75 28.48
N ARG A 367 3.34 -28.84 29.26
CA ARG A 367 4.51 -29.62 29.69
C ARG A 367 5.19 -30.30 28.51
N LYS A 368 4.43 -30.89 27.58
CA LYS A 368 4.98 -31.52 26.38
C LYS A 368 5.76 -30.53 25.54
N TRP A 369 5.20 -29.34 25.35
CA TRP A 369 5.84 -28.24 24.63
C TRP A 369 7.09 -27.72 25.34
N MET A 370 6.98 -27.31 26.61
CA MET A 370 8.09 -26.78 27.40
C MET A 370 9.27 -27.74 27.44
N LEU A 371 9.00 -29.03 27.59
CA LEU A 371 10.07 -30.02 27.69
C LEU A 371 10.57 -30.48 26.33
N ASP A 372 10.04 -30.03 25.19
CA ASP A 372 10.49 -30.39 23.83
C ASP A 372 10.91 -31.87 23.68
N ASN A 373 10.07 -32.79 24.17
CA ASN A 373 10.34 -34.24 24.20
C ASN A 373 11.66 -34.67 24.89
N TYR A 374 12.25 -33.86 25.78
CA TYR A 374 13.47 -34.15 26.56
C TYR A 374 13.38 -35.40 27.45
N SER A 375 12.20 -36.01 27.63
CA SER A 375 12.08 -37.30 28.31
C SER A 375 12.52 -38.47 27.41
N ALA A 376 13.70 -38.38 26.81
CA ALA A 376 14.28 -39.42 25.94
C ALA A 376 14.83 -40.62 26.74
N PHE A 377 14.36 -40.84 27.97
CA PHE A 377 14.84 -41.93 28.81
C PHE A 377 14.45 -43.31 28.27
N ASN A 378 13.41 -43.44 27.43
CA ASN A 378 12.94 -44.72 26.87
C ASN A 378 12.00 -44.63 25.64
N SER A 379 11.88 -43.49 24.93
CA SER A 379 10.89 -43.34 23.86
C SER A 379 11.49 -43.20 22.46
N SER A 380 10.78 -43.74 21.46
CA SER A 380 10.99 -43.56 20.01
C SER A 380 11.10 -42.10 19.56
N ASP A 381 10.75 -41.16 20.44
CA ASP A 381 10.71 -39.72 20.18
C ASP A 381 12.05 -38.99 20.45
N ALA A 382 13.15 -39.70 20.73
CA ALA A 382 14.47 -39.09 20.91
C ALA A 382 14.90 -38.23 19.70
N ASN A 383 14.49 -38.61 18.48
CA ASN A 383 14.73 -37.84 17.26
C ASN A 383 13.92 -36.54 17.16
N ALA A 384 12.88 -36.38 17.97
CA ALA A 384 12.06 -35.17 18.04
C ALA A 384 12.51 -34.21 19.14
N ALA A 385 13.45 -34.63 20.00
CA ALA A 385 13.93 -33.80 21.10
C ALA A 385 14.78 -32.61 20.57
N GLY A 386 14.52 -31.41 21.07
CA GLY A 386 15.23 -30.19 20.67
C GLY A 386 14.81 -29.60 19.32
N LYS A 387 13.94 -30.29 18.57
CA LYS A 387 13.53 -29.86 17.22
C LYS A 387 12.71 -28.57 17.28
N PHE A 388 11.88 -28.40 18.31
CA PHE A 388 11.09 -27.18 18.45
C PHE A 388 12.00 -25.98 18.74
N GLN A 389 12.94 -26.11 19.67
CA GLN A 389 13.93 -25.07 19.96
C GLN A 389 14.78 -24.71 18.72
N GLN A 390 15.17 -25.73 17.95
CA GLN A 390 15.87 -25.53 16.69
C GLN A 390 15.02 -24.74 15.68
N ASN A 391 13.74 -25.08 15.53
CA ASN A 391 12.83 -24.38 14.61
C ASN A 391 12.57 -22.92 15.02
N ILE A 392 12.46 -22.62 16.32
CA ILE A 392 12.43 -21.23 16.82
C ILE A 392 13.72 -20.51 16.43
N THR A 393 14.87 -21.12 16.69
CA THR A 393 16.17 -20.52 16.39
C THR A 393 16.29 -20.21 14.89
N PHE A 394 15.93 -21.16 14.02
CA PHE A 394 15.91 -20.94 12.58
C PHE A 394 14.92 -19.85 12.15
N ALA A 395 13.77 -19.73 12.80
CA ALA A 395 12.83 -18.65 12.54
C ALA A 395 13.39 -17.29 12.95
N ILE A 396 14.07 -17.20 14.10
CA ILE A 396 14.75 -15.97 14.56
C ILE A 396 15.81 -15.56 13.54
N THR A 397 16.71 -16.47 13.17
CA THR A 397 17.76 -16.20 12.18
C THR A 397 17.18 -15.79 10.82
N ALA A 398 16.10 -16.45 10.36
CA ALA A 398 15.44 -16.08 9.13
C ALA A 398 14.78 -14.69 9.20
N SER A 399 14.21 -14.32 10.36
CA SER A 399 13.68 -12.98 10.62
C SER A 399 14.76 -11.90 10.61
N GLU A 400 15.91 -12.15 11.27
CA GLU A 400 17.05 -11.23 11.28
C GLU A 400 17.58 -10.99 9.86
N ASN A 401 17.80 -12.06 9.10
CA ASN A 401 18.25 -11.98 7.70
C ASN A 401 17.25 -11.19 6.83
N LEU A 402 15.94 -11.41 7.00
CA LEU A 402 14.91 -10.67 6.27
C LEU A 402 14.89 -9.20 6.68
N ASN A 403 15.02 -8.91 7.97
CA ASN A 403 15.05 -7.54 8.50
C ASN A 403 16.24 -6.76 7.91
N ASP A 404 17.42 -7.37 7.86
CA ASP A 404 18.62 -6.77 7.28
C ASP A 404 18.46 -6.55 5.77
N THR A 405 17.90 -7.53 5.05
CA THR A 405 17.60 -7.38 3.61
C THR A 405 16.60 -6.25 3.35
N GLN A 406 15.56 -6.11 4.18
CA GLN A 406 14.58 -5.04 4.08
C GLN A 406 15.20 -3.67 4.41
N LYS A 407 16.06 -3.57 5.42
CA LYS A 407 16.81 -2.34 5.75
C LYS A 407 17.71 -1.92 4.60
N GLU A 408 18.42 -2.87 3.98
CA GLU A 408 19.25 -2.58 2.82
C GLU A 408 18.42 -2.14 1.62
N THR A 409 17.25 -2.75 1.42
CA THR A 409 16.29 -2.32 0.41
C THR A 409 15.83 -0.87 0.65
N VAL A 410 15.54 -0.48 1.89
CA VAL A 410 15.21 0.92 2.24
C VAL A 410 16.37 1.86 1.92
N ARG A 411 17.61 1.49 2.24
CA ARG A 411 18.80 2.31 1.89
C ARG A 411 18.93 2.49 0.38
N ASN A 412 18.75 1.41 -0.39
CA ASN A 412 18.76 1.47 -1.85
C ASN A 412 17.66 2.37 -2.41
N TYR A 413 16.45 2.33 -1.84
CA TYR A 413 15.38 3.24 -2.25
C TYR A 413 15.68 4.70 -1.91
N LEU A 414 16.30 4.99 -0.75
CA LEU A 414 16.75 6.33 -0.41
C LEU A 414 17.82 6.84 -1.37
N TYR A 415 18.76 5.97 -1.77
CA TYR A 415 19.75 6.29 -2.78
C TYR A 415 19.10 6.58 -4.15
N ILE A 416 18.19 5.73 -4.62
CA ILE A 416 17.46 5.95 -5.88
C ILE A 416 16.65 7.25 -5.82
N PHE A 417 16.04 7.55 -4.67
CA PHE A 417 15.33 8.81 -4.44
C PHE A 417 16.28 10.00 -4.58
N GLU A 418 17.46 9.95 -3.95
CA GLU A 418 18.46 11.02 -4.07
C GLU A 418 18.91 11.22 -5.53
N GLU A 419 19.22 10.14 -6.24
CA GLU A 419 19.62 10.19 -7.65
C GLU A 419 18.49 10.67 -8.57
N TYR A 420 17.25 10.28 -8.28
CA TYR A 420 16.06 10.77 -8.97
C TYR A 420 15.92 12.29 -8.83
N TYR A 421 16.08 12.83 -7.62
CA TYR A 421 16.01 14.28 -7.40
C TYR A 421 17.17 15.03 -8.05
N LYS A 422 18.38 14.46 -8.06
CA LYS A 422 19.52 15.02 -8.82
C LYS A 422 19.22 15.07 -10.32
N SER A 423 18.68 13.98 -10.88
CA SER A 423 18.29 13.89 -12.28
C SER A 423 17.18 14.88 -12.63
N ALA A 424 16.14 14.96 -11.81
CA ALA A 424 15.05 15.91 -11.96
C ALA A 424 15.62 17.35 -11.95
N SER A 425 16.48 17.69 -10.99
CA SER A 425 17.12 19.01 -10.94
C SER A 425 17.96 19.32 -12.19
N ALA A 426 18.69 18.35 -12.73
CA ALA A 426 19.45 18.52 -13.96
C ALA A 426 18.55 18.76 -15.17
N ALA A 427 17.42 18.04 -15.27
CA ALA A 427 16.41 18.25 -16.30
C ALA A 427 15.78 19.65 -16.21
N LEU A 428 15.43 20.10 -15.00
CA LEU A 428 14.92 21.47 -14.75
C LEU A 428 15.89 22.54 -15.24
N GLN A 429 17.19 22.36 -14.95
CA GLN A 429 18.24 23.27 -15.41
C GLN A 429 18.35 23.29 -16.94
N ALA A 430 18.32 22.12 -17.59
CA ALA A 430 18.39 22.01 -19.05
C ALA A 430 17.18 22.70 -19.73
N ILE A 431 15.96 22.50 -19.22
CA ILE A 431 14.76 23.17 -19.74
C ILE A 431 14.88 24.69 -19.56
N SER A 432 15.32 25.14 -18.39
CA SER A 432 15.56 26.57 -18.13
C SER A 432 16.56 27.18 -19.12
N GLN A 433 17.64 26.47 -19.44
CA GLN A 433 18.61 26.91 -20.45
C GLN A 433 18.02 26.97 -21.87
N ILE A 434 17.20 25.99 -22.25
CA ILE A 434 16.51 25.98 -23.56
C ILE A 434 15.57 27.19 -23.65
N ILE A 435 14.81 27.48 -22.60
CA ILE A 435 13.91 28.65 -22.56
C ILE A 435 14.68 29.96 -22.63
N GLN A 436 15.79 30.08 -21.90
CA GLN A 436 16.66 31.25 -22.00
C GLN A 436 17.17 31.45 -23.43
N LYS A 437 17.59 30.38 -24.11
CA LYS A 437 18.02 30.44 -25.52
C LYS A 437 16.88 30.80 -26.47
N MET A 438 15.68 30.26 -26.27
CA MET A 438 14.50 30.61 -27.08
C MET A 438 14.11 32.07 -26.89
N ALA A 439 14.09 32.56 -25.65
CA ALA A 439 13.81 33.96 -25.33
C ALA A 439 14.85 34.91 -25.96
N GLN A 440 16.14 34.56 -25.90
CA GLN A 440 17.21 35.31 -26.54
C GLN A 440 17.08 35.34 -28.07
N ASN A 441 16.66 34.24 -28.70
CA ASN A 441 16.44 34.18 -30.15
C ASN A 441 15.21 34.96 -30.62
N ILE A 442 14.16 35.10 -29.79
CA ILE A 442 12.98 35.91 -30.11
C ILE A 442 13.27 37.41 -29.96
N ALA A 443 14.17 37.79 -29.05
CA ALA A 443 14.53 39.18 -28.80
C ALA A 443 15.50 39.78 -29.84
N ARG A 444 16.06 38.96 -30.73
CA ARG A 444 16.87 39.37 -31.88
C ARG A 444 16.01 39.40 -33.13
#